data_AF-A0A8K0U0C6-F1
#
_entry.id   AF-A0A8K0U0C6-F1
#
_cell.length_a   1.000
_cell.length_b   1.000
_cell.length_c   1.000
_cell.angle_alpha   90.00
_cell.angle_beta   90.00
_cell.angle_gamma   90.00
#
_symmetry.space_group_name_H-M   'P 1'
#
loop_
_entity.id
_entity.type
_entity.pdbx_description
1 polymer ?
#
loop_
_entity_poly.entity_id
_entity_poly.type
_entity_poly.pdbx_seq_one_letter_code
_entity_poly.pdbx_strand_id
1 'polypeptide(L)'
;MSFNTTAMLRALSPMSQSHFHLHAEDAAGRTDGDPFATTADVDRLMTARHLAMQAASTVDEVIAMPLKGVASTATKLLNARATLSKWEGHKANGTFPPHIVVKLPSVQTTKGFRESREGLACRANFTQKHDAYLGACLNDSISTKKDEVSFLQRALLPEALFQEFKHLIVARHQEVKAVSKIPVFSMDGGEVMLTGWEENQAANKLGTEVLTDLVVYCHRIISIVEARDQIEASKKAKKVAVAKAADTEMADLTKPGPSIQSLVDKAVSAAIKRSASASPKKRPNTRSQTKKASTREPSPPLPRVPPPARKARAKAKSAYATPAVKAAQAAAKKAKKDKGKGKARE
;
A
#
# COMPACT_ATOMS: atom_id res chain seq x y z
N MET A 1 -3.50 -16.34 -14.91
CA MET A 1 -4.66 -16.29 -13.99
C MET A 1 -5.56 -15.18 -14.46
N SER A 2 -6.70 -15.53 -15.08
CA SER A 2 -7.71 -14.57 -15.52
C SER A 2 -8.48 -14.08 -14.29
N PHE A 3 -8.55 -12.77 -14.07
CA PHE A 3 -9.29 -12.16 -12.98
C PHE A 3 -10.49 -11.40 -13.55
N ASN A 4 -11.69 -11.79 -13.11
CA ASN A 4 -12.97 -11.17 -13.43
C ASN A 4 -12.98 -9.67 -13.09
N THR A 5 -12.88 -8.82 -14.11
CA THR A 5 -12.95 -7.35 -14.05
C THR A 5 -14.37 -6.81 -13.84
N THR A 6 -15.39 -7.65 -14.06
CA THR A 6 -16.81 -7.26 -13.97
C THR A 6 -17.27 -6.94 -12.55
N ALA A 7 -16.57 -7.43 -11.52
CA ALA A 7 -16.92 -7.18 -10.12
C ALA A 7 -16.45 -5.81 -9.59
N MET A 8 -15.44 -5.18 -10.21
CA MET A 8 -14.94 -3.88 -9.75
C MET A 8 -15.74 -2.69 -10.30
N LEU A 9 -16.37 -2.83 -11.46
CA LEU A 9 -17.20 -1.77 -12.05
C LEU A 9 -18.55 -1.57 -11.34
N ARG A 10 -19.10 -2.62 -10.69
CA ARG A 10 -20.32 -2.50 -9.86
C ARG A 10 -20.10 -1.79 -8.52
N ALA A 11 -18.87 -1.56 -8.10
CA ALA A 11 -18.57 -0.89 -6.82
C ALA A 11 -18.41 0.63 -6.94
N LEU A 12 -18.57 1.21 -8.15
CA LEU A 12 -18.28 2.62 -8.40
C LEU A 12 -19.46 3.58 -8.26
N SER A 13 -20.69 3.11 -8.03
CA SER A 13 -21.85 4.00 -7.83
C SER A 13 -22.65 3.65 -6.58
N PRO A 14 -22.35 4.28 -5.43
CA PRO A 14 -23.25 4.29 -4.28
C PRO A 14 -24.57 5.01 -4.59
N MET A 15 -24.60 5.90 -5.60
CA MET A 15 -25.81 6.63 -5.99
C MET A 15 -26.80 5.80 -6.83
N SER A 16 -26.35 4.70 -7.45
CA SER A 16 -27.26 3.79 -8.17
C SER A 16 -28.00 2.82 -7.26
N GLN A 17 -27.51 2.57 -6.04
CA GLN A 17 -28.12 1.62 -5.09
C GLN A 17 -29.11 2.30 -4.13
N SER A 18 -28.95 3.59 -3.85
CA SER A 18 -29.86 4.32 -2.95
C SER A 18 -31.24 4.63 -3.55
N HIS A 19 -31.39 4.58 -4.88
CA HIS A 19 -32.69 4.81 -5.53
C HIS A 19 -33.51 3.53 -5.77
N PHE A 20 -32.93 2.34 -5.63
CA PHE A 20 -33.65 1.08 -5.88
C PHE A 20 -34.29 0.46 -4.63
N HIS A 21 -34.02 1.00 -3.43
CA HIS A 21 -34.43 0.38 -2.16
C HIS A 21 -35.28 1.26 -1.25
N LEU A 22 -35.93 2.31 -1.77
CA LEU A 22 -36.74 3.23 -0.95
C LEU A 22 -38.24 3.32 -1.28
N HIS A 23 -38.79 2.53 -2.22
CA HIS A 23 -40.24 2.60 -2.51
C HIS A 23 -40.94 1.26 -2.78
N ALA A 24 -40.48 0.17 -2.15
CA ALA A 24 -41.24 -1.08 -2.14
C ALA A 24 -42.16 -1.24 -0.90
N GLU A 25 -41.99 -0.43 0.15
CA GLU A 25 -42.73 -0.61 1.42
C GLU A 25 -43.78 0.46 1.76
N ASP A 26 -43.91 1.54 0.99
CA ASP A 26 -44.89 2.62 1.29
C ASP A 26 -46.19 2.55 0.46
N ALA A 27 -46.45 1.44 -0.24
CA ALA A 27 -47.67 1.26 -1.05
C ALA A 27 -48.93 0.89 -0.23
N ALA A 28 -48.89 0.95 1.11
CA ALA A 28 -50.00 0.53 1.98
C ALA A 28 -50.69 1.67 2.76
N GLY A 29 -50.37 2.94 2.51
CA GLY A 29 -50.90 4.01 3.39
C GLY A 29 -50.82 5.45 2.89
N ARG A 30 -51.23 5.74 1.64
CA ARG A 30 -51.60 7.11 1.26
C ARG A 30 -52.88 7.12 0.43
N THR A 31 -53.96 7.40 1.13
CA THR A 31 -55.19 7.94 0.55
C THR A 31 -54.96 9.42 0.19
N ASP A 32 -55.68 9.85 -0.84
CA ASP A 32 -55.96 11.25 -1.21
C ASP A 32 -54.87 12.01 -1.99
N GLY A 33 -54.91 11.82 -3.31
CA GLY A 33 -55.32 12.89 -4.20
C GLY A 33 -54.41 14.11 -4.33
N ASP A 34 -53.23 13.94 -4.93
CA ASP A 34 -52.52 15.04 -5.57
C ASP A 34 -52.19 14.69 -7.04
N PRO A 35 -53.03 15.09 -8.02
CA PRO A 35 -52.86 14.70 -9.42
C PRO A 35 -51.62 15.32 -10.10
N PHE A 36 -50.93 16.26 -9.43
CA PHE A 36 -49.67 16.84 -9.90
C PHE A 36 -48.41 16.07 -9.47
N ALA A 37 -48.49 15.23 -8.43
CA ALA A 37 -47.35 14.45 -7.96
C ALA A 37 -47.07 13.21 -8.83
N THR A 38 -48.11 12.67 -9.46
CA THR A 38 -48.05 11.44 -10.28
C THR A 38 -47.40 11.65 -11.65
N THR A 39 -47.57 12.82 -12.28
CA THR A 39 -46.94 13.12 -13.58
C THR A 39 -45.43 13.32 -13.45
N ALA A 40 -44.97 14.04 -12.41
CA ALA A 40 -43.56 14.27 -12.16
C ALA A 40 -42.80 12.97 -11.83
N ASP A 41 -43.43 12.03 -11.12
CA ASP A 41 -42.84 10.73 -10.82
C ASP A 41 -42.84 9.79 -12.04
N VAL A 42 -43.87 9.85 -12.89
CA VAL A 42 -43.89 9.11 -14.17
C VAL A 42 -42.83 9.64 -15.13
N ASP A 43 -42.65 10.97 -15.23
CA ASP A 43 -41.60 11.58 -16.04
C ASP A 43 -40.20 11.23 -15.52
N ARG A 44 -40.00 11.19 -14.20
CA ARG A 44 -38.75 10.71 -13.59
C ARG A 44 -38.48 9.24 -13.91
N LEU A 45 -39.50 8.38 -13.81
CA LEU A 45 -39.40 6.95 -14.13
C LEU A 45 -39.11 6.70 -15.61
N MET A 46 -39.78 7.44 -16.51
CA MET A 46 -39.53 7.40 -17.95
C MET A 46 -38.12 7.87 -18.29
N THR A 47 -37.67 8.98 -17.68
CA THR A 47 -36.31 9.50 -17.85
C THR A 47 -35.26 8.53 -17.32
N ALA A 48 -35.47 7.94 -16.14
CA ALA A 48 -34.58 6.95 -15.55
C ALA A 48 -34.51 5.66 -16.40
N ARG A 49 -35.65 5.20 -16.94
CA ARG A 49 -35.71 4.06 -17.87
C ARG A 49 -34.99 4.36 -19.19
N HIS A 50 -35.17 5.55 -19.74
CA HIS A 50 -34.53 5.95 -20.99
C HIS A 50 -33.01 6.08 -20.81
N LEU A 51 -32.57 6.67 -19.69
CA LEU A 51 -31.17 6.73 -19.28
C LEU A 51 -30.58 5.32 -19.07
N ALA A 52 -31.31 4.41 -18.40
CA ALA A 52 -30.88 3.03 -18.18
C ALA A 52 -30.77 2.22 -19.49
N MET A 53 -31.62 2.49 -20.48
CA MET A 53 -31.52 1.85 -21.80
C MET A 53 -30.39 2.47 -22.65
N GLN A 54 -30.08 3.75 -22.47
CA GLN A 54 -28.92 4.41 -23.11
C GLN A 54 -27.58 4.14 -22.41
N ALA A 55 -27.61 3.62 -21.16
CA ALA A 55 -26.46 3.31 -20.32
C ALA A 55 -25.42 2.36 -20.97
N ALA A 56 -25.77 1.64 -22.03
CA ALA A 56 -24.84 0.83 -22.83
C ALA A 56 -24.00 1.66 -23.83
N SER A 57 -24.12 2.99 -23.82
CA SER A 57 -23.48 3.90 -24.78
C SER A 57 -23.17 5.29 -24.20
N THR A 58 -23.01 5.41 -22.88
CA THR A 58 -22.92 6.71 -22.20
C THR A 58 -21.55 7.39 -22.34
N VAL A 59 -21.53 8.70 -22.08
CA VAL A 59 -20.33 9.55 -22.04
C VAL A 59 -19.26 9.01 -21.08
N ASP A 60 -19.67 8.31 -20.02
CA ASP A 60 -18.79 7.72 -19.00
C ASP A 60 -17.85 6.63 -19.54
N GLU A 61 -18.27 5.88 -20.56
CA GLU A 61 -17.43 4.83 -21.15
C GLU A 61 -16.24 5.41 -21.92
N VAL A 62 -16.41 6.60 -22.51
CA VAL A 62 -15.37 7.29 -23.27
C VAL A 62 -14.24 7.77 -22.37
N ILE A 63 -14.55 8.15 -21.13
CA ILE A 63 -13.52 8.59 -20.17
C ILE A 63 -12.83 7.43 -19.45
N ALA A 64 -13.37 6.21 -19.49
CA ALA A 64 -12.82 5.07 -18.75
C ALA A 64 -11.37 4.71 -19.14
N MET A 65 -11.01 4.81 -20.43
CA MET A 65 -9.65 4.58 -20.91
C MET A 65 -8.68 5.71 -20.53
N PRO A 66 -9.00 6.99 -20.80
CA PRO A 66 -8.21 8.15 -20.33
C PRO A 66 -7.96 8.15 -18.81
N LEU A 67 -8.98 7.78 -18.02
CA LEU A 67 -8.87 7.69 -16.56
C LEU A 67 -7.86 6.62 -16.08
N LYS A 68 -7.59 5.57 -16.86
CA LYS A 68 -6.47 4.64 -16.58
C LYS A 68 -5.11 5.31 -16.78
N GLY A 69 -5.00 6.25 -17.72
CA GLY A 69 -3.83 7.09 -17.91
C GLY A 69 -3.49 7.88 -16.65
N VAL A 70 -4.50 8.51 -16.03
CA VAL A 70 -4.37 9.23 -14.75
C VAL A 70 -3.82 8.30 -13.65
N ALA A 71 -4.38 7.09 -13.52
CA ALA A 71 -3.90 6.10 -12.56
C ALA A 71 -2.43 5.71 -12.80
N SER A 72 -2.03 5.54 -14.07
CA SER A 72 -0.64 5.24 -14.42
C SER A 72 0.30 6.40 -14.06
N THR A 73 -0.08 7.65 -14.33
CA THR A 73 0.71 8.84 -14.01
C THR A 73 0.85 9.01 -12.49
N ALA A 74 -0.23 8.83 -11.74
CA ALA A 74 -0.20 8.83 -10.27
C ALA A 74 0.72 7.74 -9.70
N THR A 75 0.70 6.55 -10.29
CA THR A 75 1.61 5.45 -9.90
C THR A 75 3.08 5.81 -10.17
N LYS A 76 3.37 6.41 -11.34
CA LYS A 76 4.72 6.89 -11.68
C LYS A 76 5.19 7.96 -10.68
N LEU A 77 4.32 8.90 -10.32
CA LEU A 77 4.61 9.95 -9.34
C LEU A 77 5.02 9.36 -7.99
N LEU A 78 4.25 8.40 -7.47
CA LEU A 78 4.54 7.76 -6.18
C LEU A 78 5.86 6.98 -6.21
N ASN A 79 6.13 6.25 -7.30
CA ASN A 79 7.40 5.56 -7.50
C ASN A 79 8.59 6.54 -7.57
N ALA A 80 8.41 7.68 -8.23
CA ALA A 80 9.42 8.72 -8.32
C ALA A 80 9.71 9.34 -6.94
N ARG A 81 8.67 9.69 -6.16
CA ARG A 81 8.78 10.17 -4.77
C ARG A 81 9.47 9.16 -3.87
N ALA A 82 9.12 7.87 -3.96
CA ALA A 82 9.75 6.82 -3.19
C ALA A 82 11.24 6.64 -3.52
N THR A 83 11.61 6.80 -4.80
CA THR A 83 13.01 6.75 -5.24
C THR A 83 13.80 7.95 -4.73
N LEU A 84 13.22 9.16 -4.85
CA LEU A 84 13.79 10.39 -4.34
C LEU A 84 14.04 10.30 -2.83
N SER A 85 13.05 9.85 -2.06
CA SER A 85 13.19 9.67 -0.60
C SER A 85 14.32 8.70 -0.25
N LYS A 86 14.50 7.61 -1.01
CA LYS A 86 15.63 6.69 -0.81
C LYS A 86 16.97 7.35 -1.10
N TRP A 87 17.08 8.13 -2.17
CA TRP A 87 18.33 8.81 -2.53
C TRP A 87 18.69 9.92 -1.55
N GLU A 88 17.70 10.67 -1.06
CA GLU A 88 17.89 11.62 0.04
C GLU A 88 18.32 10.91 1.33
N GLY A 89 17.77 9.72 1.62
CA GLY A 89 18.24 8.88 2.72
C GLY A 89 19.69 8.41 2.55
N HIS A 90 20.10 8.05 1.33
CA HIS A 90 21.50 7.73 1.03
C HIS A 90 22.42 8.93 1.29
N LYS A 91 22.03 10.11 0.81
CA LYS A 91 22.76 11.37 1.04
C LYS A 91 22.89 11.69 2.53
N ALA A 92 21.80 11.56 3.30
CA ALA A 92 21.80 11.79 4.74
C ALA A 92 22.71 10.81 5.51
N ASN A 93 22.80 9.56 5.04
CA ASN A 93 23.65 8.53 5.66
C ASN A 93 25.11 8.55 5.17
N GLY A 94 25.48 9.45 4.25
CA GLY A 94 26.80 9.44 3.62
C GLY A 94 27.09 8.18 2.78
N THR A 95 26.03 7.54 2.26
CA THR A 95 26.13 6.33 1.43
C THR A 95 25.64 6.64 0.01
N PHE A 96 25.91 5.73 -0.94
CA PHE A 96 25.54 5.93 -2.34
C PHE A 96 24.58 4.83 -2.84
N PRO A 97 23.60 5.17 -3.70
CA PRO A 97 22.78 4.18 -4.39
C PRO A 97 23.64 3.26 -5.29
N PRO A 98 23.22 1.99 -5.50
CA PRO A 98 24.02 1.01 -6.25
C PRO A 98 24.42 1.41 -7.68
N HIS A 99 23.62 2.24 -8.35
CA HIS A 99 23.90 2.68 -9.72
C HIS A 99 24.94 3.81 -9.81
N ILE A 100 25.25 4.48 -8.70
CA ILE A 100 26.27 5.53 -8.61
C ILE A 100 27.60 4.97 -8.10
N VAL A 101 27.57 3.86 -7.36
CA VAL A 101 28.78 3.24 -6.81
C VAL A 101 29.67 2.74 -7.95
N VAL A 102 30.76 3.46 -8.19
CA VAL A 102 31.83 3.09 -9.12
C VAL A 102 33.11 2.85 -8.33
N LYS A 103 33.87 1.81 -8.70
CA LYS A 103 35.14 1.49 -8.05
C LYS A 103 36.17 2.61 -8.32
N LEU A 104 36.92 2.99 -7.29
CA LEU A 104 38.04 3.93 -7.44
C LEU A 104 39.00 3.44 -8.53
N PRO A 105 39.28 4.25 -9.56
CA PRO A 105 40.29 3.90 -10.56
C PRO A 105 41.65 3.64 -9.90
N SER A 106 42.26 2.50 -10.22
CA SER A 106 43.56 2.12 -9.66
C SER A 106 44.66 2.49 -10.63
N VAL A 107 45.49 3.46 -10.25
CA VAL A 107 46.72 3.80 -10.98
C VAL A 107 47.83 2.88 -10.51
N GLN A 108 48.45 2.17 -11.45
CA GLN A 108 49.62 1.33 -11.15
C GLN A 108 50.85 2.21 -10.96
N THR A 109 51.24 2.41 -9.71
CA THR A 109 52.51 3.04 -9.34
C THR A 109 53.53 1.99 -8.90
N THR A 110 54.82 2.29 -9.11
CA THR A 110 55.93 1.47 -8.58
C THR A 110 55.86 1.43 -7.05
N LYS A 111 56.32 0.33 -6.46
CA LYS A 111 56.22 0.10 -5.00
C LYS A 111 56.88 1.22 -4.19
N GLY A 112 58.11 1.61 -4.55
CA GLY A 112 58.83 2.69 -3.86
C GLY A 112 58.12 4.05 -3.95
N PHE A 113 57.54 4.37 -5.11
CA PHE A 113 56.76 5.60 -5.24
C PHE A 113 55.46 5.54 -4.44
N ARG A 114 54.77 4.39 -4.40
CA ARG A 114 53.53 4.22 -3.64
C ARG A 114 53.70 4.48 -2.14
N GLU A 115 54.86 4.13 -1.60
CA GLU A 115 55.20 4.30 -0.17
C GLU A 115 55.80 5.69 0.11
N SER A 116 56.22 6.43 -0.92
CA SER A 116 56.71 7.82 -0.80
C SER A 116 55.60 8.79 -0.38
N ARG A 117 56.01 9.94 0.18
CA ARG A 117 55.09 11.02 0.57
C ARG A 117 54.28 11.53 -0.63
N GLU A 118 54.92 11.64 -1.78
CA GLU A 118 54.31 12.07 -3.04
C GLU A 118 53.26 11.07 -3.52
N GLY A 119 53.57 9.77 -3.49
CA GLY A 119 52.63 8.73 -3.89
C GLY A 119 51.42 8.60 -2.98
N LEU A 120 51.60 8.77 -1.67
CA LEU A 120 50.50 8.84 -0.70
C LEU A 120 49.60 10.07 -0.96
N ALA A 121 50.20 11.24 -1.23
CA ALA A 121 49.46 12.45 -1.58
C ALA A 121 48.67 12.29 -2.88
N CYS A 122 49.26 11.69 -3.92
CA CYS A 122 48.55 11.38 -5.17
C CYS A 122 47.35 10.46 -4.90
N ARG A 123 47.51 9.39 -4.11
CA ARG A 123 46.41 8.47 -3.77
C ARG A 123 45.29 9.18 -3.01
N ALA A 124 45.63 10.02 -2.04
CA ALA A 124 44.65 10.81 -1.30
C ALA A 124 43.88 11.76 -2.23
N ASN A 125 44.55 12.42 -3.17
CA ASN A 125 43.91 13.29 -4.17
C ASN A 125 42.97 12.50 -5.09
N PHE A 126 43.35 11.30 -5.53
CA PHE A 126 42.44 10.41 -6.29
C PHE A 126 41.20 10.02 -5.51
N THR A 127 41.35 9.63 -4.24
CA THR A 127 40.21 9.32 -3.37
C THR A 127 39.31 10.55 -3.20
N GLN A 128 39.89 11.72 -2.90
CA GLN A 128 39.14 12.96 -2.74
C GLN A 128 38.35 13.34 -3.99
N LYS A 129 38.95 13.25 -5.18
CA LYS A 129 38.27 13.52 -6.46
C LYS A 129 37.17 12.50 -6.75
N HIS A 130 37.39 11.24 -6.41
CA HIS A 130 36.39 10.19 -6.57
C HIS A 130 35.20 10.38 -5.63
N ASP A 131 35.44 10.71 -4.37
CA ASP A 131 34.37 11.04 -3.41
C ASP A 131 33.58 12.27 -3.86
N ALA A 132 34.26 13.31 -4.36
CA ALA A 132 33.62 14.49 -4.93
C ALA A 132 32.77 14.16 -6.16
N TYR A 133 33.26 13.29 -7.06
CA TYR A 133 32.52 12.79 -8.22
C TYR A 133 31.25 12.05 -7.80
N LEU A 134 31.35 11.09 -6.86
CA LEU A 134 30.19 10.35 -6.36
C LEU A 134 29.15 11.29 -5.71
N GLY A 135 29.63 12.27 -4.94
CA GLY A 135 28.79 13.31 -4.33
C GLY A 135 28.06 14.16 -5.38
N ALA A 136 28.76 14.61 -6.42
CA ALA A 136 28.17 15.36 -7.52
C ALA A 136 27.11 14.54 -8.26
N CYS A 137 27.43 13.30 -8.67
CA CYS A 137 26.48 12.42 -9.34
C CYS A 137 25.20 12.18 -8.51
N LEU A 138 25.34 12.01 -7.18
CA LEU A 138 24.17 11.83 -6.30
C LEU A 138 23.33 13.11 -6.23
N ASN A 139 23.95 14.29 -6.14
CA ASN A 139 23.23 15.56 -6.13
C ASN A 139 22.47 15.80 -7.44
N ASP A 140 23.12 15.57 -8.58
CA ASP A 140 22.51 15.73 -9.91
C ASP A 140 21.36 14.74 -10.11
N SER A 141 21.54 13.49 -9.66
CA SER A 141 20.48 12.48 -9.70
C SER A 141 19.28 12.90 -8.85
N ILE A 142 19.50 13.42 -7.64
CA ILE A 142 18.42 13.93 -6.78
C ILE A 142 17.72 15.12 -7.44
N SER A 143 18.46 16.07 -8.01
CA SER A 143 17.88 17.22 -8.72
C SER A 143 17.01 16.77 -9.90
N THR A 144 17.55 15.91 -10.75
CA THR A 144 16.81 15.35 -11.89
C THR A 144 15.52 14.64 -11.44
N LYS A 145 15.58 13.89 -10.34
CA LYS A 145 14.41 13.22 -9.79
C LYS A 145 13.38 14.19 -9.19
N LYS A 146 13.82 15.32 -8.61
CA LYS A 146 12.93 16.41 -8.15
C LYS A 146 12.19 17.05 -9.32
N ASP A 147 12.88 17.26 -10.44
CA ASP A 147 12.28 17.80 -11.65
C ASP A 147 11.27 16.82 -12.25
N GLU A 148 11.58 15.53 -12.29
CA GLU A 148 10.64 14.48 -12.72
C GLU A 148 9.39 14.43 -11.83
N VAL A 149 9.55 14.52 -10.50
CA VAL A 149 8.41 14.60 -9.58
C VAL A 149 7.56 15.83 -9.89
N SER A 150 8.19 17.00 -10.07
CA SER A 150 7.49 18.24 -10.38
C SER A 150 6.73 18.16 -11.71
N PHE A 151 7.35 17.55 -12.74
CA PHE A 151 6.71 17.30 -14.04
C PHE A 151 5.45 16.43 -13.89
N LEU A 152 5.55 15.31 -13.17
CA LEU A 152 4.42 14.41 -12.94
C LEU A 152 3.32 15.06 -12.08
N GLN A 153 3.67 15.93 -11.12
CA GLN A 153 2.69 16.68 -10.33
C GLN A 153 1.91 17.67 -11.20
N ARG A 154 2.58 18.39 -12.10
CA ARG A 154 1.91 19.33 -13.02
C ARG A 154 0.90 18.63 -13.92
N ALA A 155 1.22 17.42 -14.39
CA ALA A 155 0.32 16.61 -15.21
C ALA A 155 -0.95 16.14 -14.46
N LEU A 156 -0.95 16.17 -13.12
CA LEU A 156 -2.08 15.78 -12.28
C LEU A 156 -2.80 17.00 -11.66
N LEU A 157 -2.47 18.22 -12.08
CA LEU A 157 -3.19 19.41 -11.66
C LEU A 157 -4.62 19.42 -12.23
N PRO A 158 -5.60 19.95 -11.47
CA PRO A 158 -6.99 20.04 -11.93
C PRO A 158 -7.13 20.67 -13.31
N GLU A 159 -6.41 21.76 -13.58
CA GLU A 159 -6.47 22.48 -14.84
C GLU A 159 -5.91 21.64 -15.99
N ALA A 160 -4.77 20.98 -15.78
CA ALA A 160 -4.15 20.11 -16.79
C ALA A 160 -5.08 18.95 -17.17
N LEU A 161 -5.64 18.27 -16.16
CA LEU A 161 -6.58 17.16 -16.35
C LEU A 161 -7.87 17.61 -17.06
N PHE A 162 -8.41 18.77 -16.69
CA PHE A 162 -9.60 19.31 -17.34
C PHE A 162 -9.32 19.62 -18.82
N GLN A 163 -8.21 20.30 -19.14
CA GLN A 163 -7.85 20.61 -20.52
C GLN A 163 -7.59 19.34 -21.35
N GLU A 164 -6.97 18.32 -20.74
CA GLU A 164 -6.70 17.04 -21.39
C GLU A 164 -7.98 16.30 -21.78
N PHE A 165 -9.01 16.27 -20.92
CA PHE A 165 -10.18 15.42 -21.17
C PHE A 165 -11.44 16.14 -21.66
N LYS A 166 -11.56 17.48 -21.48
CA LYS A 166 -12.78 18.22 -21.84
C LYS A 166 -13.25 17.97 -23.28
N HIS A 167 -12.31 17.86 -24.22
CA HIS A 167 -12.63 17.74 -25.64
C HIS A 167 -13.23 16.36 -25.96
N LEU A 168 -12.83 15.30 -25.25
CA LEU A 168 -13.38 13.96 -25.39
C LEU A 168 -14.84 13.91 -24.93
N ILE A 169 -15.13 14.56 -23.79
CA ILE A 169 -16.49 14.66 -23.24
C ILE A 169 -17.38 15.48 -24.17
N VAL A 170 -16.90 16.64 -24.63
CA VAL A 170 -17.67 17.51 -25.55
C VAL A 170 -17.98 16.78 -26.86
N ALA A 171 -17.01 16.10 -27.45
CA ALA A 171 -17.22 15.33 -28.68
C ALA A 171 -18.28 14.23 -28.47
N ARG A 172 -18.14 13.43 -27.40
CA ARG A 172 -19.11 12.37 -27.11
C ARG A 172 -20.49 12.93 -26.76
N HIS A 173 -20.54 14.04 -26.04
CA HIS A 173 -21.80 14.70 -25.70
C HIS A 173 -22.55 15.14 -26.97
N GLN A 174 -21.85 15.70 -27.96
CA GLN A 174 -22.45 16.06 -29.26
C GLN A 174 -23.00 14.84 -30.01
N GLU A 175 -22.27 13.73 -30.02
CA GLU A 175 -22.74 12.47 -30.63
C GLU A 175 -24.02 11.96 -29.96
N VAL A 176 -24.03 11.90 -28.62
CA VAL A 176 -25.19 11.46 -27.85
C VAL A 176 -26.39 12.37 -28.14
N LYS A 177 -26.17 13.70 -28.11
CA LYS A 177 -27.20 14.70 -28.38
C LYS A 177 -27.85 14.54 -29.77
N ALA A 178 -27.06 14.19 -30.78
CA ALA A 178 -27.55 13.97 -32.13
C ALA A 178 -28.42 12.71 -32.25
N VAL A 179 -28.03 11.64 -31.56
CA VAL A 179 -28.71 10.33 -31.63
C VAL A 179 -29.90 10.23 -30.68
N SER A 180 -29.88 10.94 -29.55
CA SER A 180 -30.84 10.76 -28.47
C SER A 180 -32.08 11.65 -28.57
N LYS A 181 -32.47 12.14 -29.75
CA LYS A 181 -33.64 13.02 -29.90
C LYS A 181 -34.94 12.31 -29.48
N ILE A 182 -35.87 13.06 -28.90
CA ILE A 182 -37.16 12.55 -28.42
C ILE A 182 -38.26 12.99 -29.39
N PRO A 183 -39.18 12.10 -29.81
CA PRO A 183 -40.29 12.49 -30.66
C PRO A 183 -41.28 13.38 -29.91
N VAL A 184 -41.74 14.45 -30.57
CA VAL A 184 -42.79 15.35 -30.07
C VAL A 184 -44.09 14.99 -30.76
N PHE A 185 -45.15 14.79 -29.97
CA PHE A 185 -46.48 14.46 -30.46
C PHE A 185 -47.45 15.60 -30.20
N SER A 186 -48.34 15.85 -31.16
CA SER A 186 -49.48 16.77 -31.03
C SER A 186 -50.78 16.00 -31.21
N MET A 187 -51.83 16.45 -30.54
CA MET A 187 -53.18 15.92 -30.75
C MET A 187 -53.98 16.87 -31.63
N ASP A 188 -54.26 16.43 -32.86
CA ASP A 188 -55.20 17.10 -33.74
C ASP A 188 -56.42 16.19 -33.93
N GLY A 189 -57.60 16.66 -33.54
CA GLY A 189 -58.87 15.93 -33.74
C GLY A 189 -59.00 14.59 -33.00
N GLY A 190 -58.14 14.31 -32.00
CA GLY A 190 -58.15 13.06 -31.23
C GLY A 190 -57.18 11.99 -31.74
N GLU A 191 -56.43 12.26 -32.81
CA GLU A 191 -55.36 11.40 -33.31
C GLU A 191 -53.99 11.95 -32.88
N VAL A 192 -53.09 11.06 -32.42
CA VAL A 192 -51.73 11.42 -32.01
C VAL A 192 -50.85 11.47 -33.25
N MET A 193 -50.46 12.67 -33.67
CA MET A 193 -49.56 12.86 -34.81
C MET A 193 -48.14 13.20 -34.34
N LEU A 194 -47.14 12.58 -34.98
CA LEU A 194 -45.73 12.90 -34.78
C LEU A 194 -45.44 14.26 -35.43
N THR A 195 -45.21 15.28 -34.61
CA THR A 195 -45.01 16.66 -35.05
C THR A 195 -43.53 16.97 -35.31
N GLY A 196 -42.61 16.28 -34.63
CA GLY A 196 -41.18 16.50 -34.82
C GLY A 196 -40.29 15.75 -33.84
N TRP A 197 -39.04 16.21 -33.74
CA TRP A 197 -38.02 15.67 -32.85
C TRP A 197 -37.39 16.81 -32.05
N GLU A 198 -37.39 16.70 -30.73
CA GLU A 198 -36.76 17.64 -29.82
C GLU A 198 -35.46 17.08 -29.25
N GLU A 199 -34.58 17.97 -28.81
CA GLU A 199 -33.40 17.61 -28.05
C GLU A 199 -33.77 16.99 -26.70
N ASN A 200 -33.06 15.93 -26.34
CA ASN A 200 -33.23 15.30 -25.04
C ASN A 200 -32.54 16.11 -23.95
N GLN A 201 -33.34 16.81 -23.15
CA GLN A 201 -32.85 17.62 -22.03
C GLN A 201 -32.12 16.79 -20.97
N ALA A 202 -32.46 15.52 -20.79
CA ALA A 202 -31.74 14.64 -19.85
C ALA A 202 -30.32 14.34 -20.35
N ALA A 203 -30.15 14.11 -21.66
CA ALA A 203 -28.83 13.92 -22.27
C ALA A 203 -27.97 15.20 -22.20
N ASN A 204 -28.58 16.37 -22.34
CA ASN A 204 -27.92 17.67 -22.14
C ASN A 204 -27.42 17.87 -20.70
N LYS A 205 -28.27 17.55 -19.70
CA LYS A 205 -27.89 17.63 -18.28
C LYS A 205 -26.74 16.68 -17.97
N LEU A 206 -26.84 15.42 -18.39
CA LEU A 206 -25.80 14.42 -18.14
C LEU A 206 -24.43 14.84 -18.72
N GLY A 207 -24.39 15.32 -19.98
CA GLY A 207 -23.13 15.77 -20.58
C GLY A 207 -22.48 16.93 -19.81
N THR A 208 -23.29 17.83 -19.27
CA THR A 208 -22.83 18.97 -18.46
C THR A 208 -22.34 18.52 -17.07
N GLU A 209 -23.07 17.61 -16.44
CA GLU A 209 -22.69 17.02 -15.15
C GLU A 209 -21.36 16.27 -15.25
N VAL A 210 -21.19 15.40 -16.26
CA VAL A 210 -19.94 14.66 -16.48
C VAL A 210 -18.76 15.60 -16.74
N LEU A 211 -18.98 16.69 -17.47
CA LEU A 211 -17.94 17.71 -17.70
C LEU A 211 -17.54 18.43 -16.40
N THR A 212 -18.52 18.71 -15.53
CA THR A 212 -18.31 19.37 -14.23
C THR A 212 -17.58 18.43 -13.26
N ASP A 213 -17.97 17.16 -13.22
CA ASP A 213 -17.41 16.14 -12.32
C ASP A 213 -16.12 15.50 -12.81
N LEU A 214 -15.67 15.78 -14.04
CA LEU A 214 -14.47 15.21 -14.65
C LEU A 214 -13.26 15.24 -13.73
N VAL A 215 -12.99 16.42 -13.15
CA VAL A 215 -11.84 16.60 -12.26
C VAL A 215 -12.00 15.77 -10.98
N VAL A 216 -13.23 15.64 -10.47
CA VAL A 216 -13.55 14.84 -9.29
C VAL A 216 -13.29 13.36 -9.56
N TYR A 217 -13.67 12.84 -10.73
CA TYR A 217 -13.36 11.46 -11.13
C TYR A 217 -11.86 11.21 -11.21
N CYS A 218 -11.09 12.14 -11.77
CA CYS A 218 -9.63 12.05 -11.83
C CYS A 218 -9.02 12.03 -10.41
N HIS A 219 -9.45 12.94 -9.54
CA HIS A 219 -8.96 13.01 -8.16
C HIS A 219 -9.29 11.76 -7.37
N ARG A 220 -10.50 11.21 -7.52
CA ARG A 220 -10.89 9.95 -6.88
C ARG A 220 -9.94 8.81 -7.25
N ILE A 221 -9.54 8.74 -8.52
CA ILE A 221 -8.56 7.74 -8.98
C ILE A 221 -7.18 7.97 -8.35
N ILE A 222 -6.71 9.22 -8.33
CA ILE A 222 -5.44 9.59 -7.68
C ILE A 222 -5.48 9.15 -6.21
N SER A 223 -6.53 9.48 -5.47
CA SER A 223 -6.69 9.10 -4.06
C SER A 223 -6.71 7.58 -3.87
N ILE A 224 -7.34 6.81 -4.75
CA ILE A 224 -7.32 5.34 -4.68
C ILE A 224 -5.89 4.81 -4.87
N VAL A 225 -5.14 5.35 -5.83
CA VAL A 225 -3.75 4.94 -6.07
C VAL A 225 -2.86 5.28 -4.86
N GLU A 226 -3.00 6.50 -4.31
CA GLU A 226 -2.27 6.92 -3.12
C GLU A 226 -2.60 6.06 -1.89
N ALA A 227 -3.88 5.76 -1.66
CA ALA A 227 -4.30 4.88 -0.57
C ALA A 227 -3.70 3.47 -0.71
N ARG A 228 -3.65 2.92 -1.93
CA ARG A 228 -3.02 1.62 -2.18
C ARG A 228 -1.53 1.63 -1.85
N ASP A 229 -0.81 2.66 -2.26
CA ASP A 229 0.62 2.79 -1.96
C ASP A 229 0.88 2.95 -0.46
N GLN A 230 0.08 3.75 0.26
CA GLN A 230 0.15 3.87 1.72
C GLN A 230 -0.07 2.52 2.44
N ILE A 231 -1.04 1.73 1.98
CA ILE A 231 -1.27 0.37 2.50
C ILE A 231 -0.05 -0.53 2.25
N GLU A 232 0.57 -0.46 1.08
CA GLU A 232 1.77 -1.24 0.79
C GLU A 232 2.99 -0.78 1.60
N ALA A 233 3.19 0.53 1.74
CA ALA A 233 4.25 1.12 2.54
C ALA A 233 4.12 0.72 4.02
N SER A 234 2.91 0.79 4.60
CA SER A 234 2.67 0.37 5.98
C SER A 234 2.89 -1.13 6.18
N LYS A 235 2.51 -1.97 5.20
CA LYS A 235 2.83 -3.42 5.23
C LYS A 235 4.34 -3.67 5.20
N LYS A 236 5.08 -2.95 4.36
CA LYS A 236 6.56 -3.04 4.29
C LYS A 236 7.19 -2.60 5.61
N ALA A 237 6.76 -1.47 6.17
CA ALA A 237 7.24 -0.97 7.45
C ALA A 237 7.01 -1.97 8.60
N LYS A 238 5.80 -2.54 8.70
CA LYS A 238 5.48 -3.60 9.69
C LYS A 238 6.38 -4.83 9.54
N LYS A 239 6.65 -5.27 8.30
CA LYS A 239 7.57 -6.40 8.06
C LYS A 239 8.99 -6.09 8.52
N VAL A 240 9.48 -4.89 8.24
CA VAL A 240 10.82 -4.45 8.69
C VAL A 240 10.88 -4.36 10.21
N ALA A 241 9.84 -3.83 10.86
CA ALA A 241 9.77 -3.76 12.32
C ALA A 241 9.79 -5.14 12.98
N VAL A 242 9.02 -6.10 12.45
CA VAL A 242 9.03 -7.49 12.94
C VAL A 242 10.39 -8.15 12.74
N ALA A 243 11.04 -7.94 11.59
CA ALA A 243 12.38 -8.48 11.35
C ALA A 243 13.40 -7.92 12.34
N LYS A 244 13.41 -6.60 12.56
CA LYS A 244 14.28 -5.94 13.55
C LYS A 244 14.02 -6.47 14.97
N ALA A 245 12.75 -6.64 15.37
CA ALA A 245 12.40 -7.18 16.67
C ALA A 245 12.90 -8.63 16.85
N ALA A 246 12.75 -9.47 15.84
CA ALA A 246 13.26 -10.84 15.86
C ALA A 246 14.80 -10.88 15.94
N ASP A 247 15.49 -10.01 15.21
CA ASP A 247 16.96 -9.91 15.26
C ASP A 247 17.43 -9.47 16.66
N THR A 248 16.72 -8.55 17.32
CA THR A 248 17.04 -8.13 18.70
C THR A 248 16.83 -9.24 19.73
N GLU A 249 15.73 -10.00 19.62
CA GLU A 249 15.47 -11.13 20.53
C GLU A 249 16.51 -12.26 20.36
N MET A 250 16.92 -12.55 19.13
CA MET A 250 17.98 -13.53 18.87
C MET A 250 19.35 -13.04 19.34
N ALA A 251 19.66 -11.75 19.20
CA ALA A 251 20.89 -11.18 19.73
C ALA A 251 20.95 -11.33 21.27
N ASP A 252 19.82 -11.17 21.96
CA ASP A 252 19.74 -11.34 23.41
C ASP A 252 19.88 -12.82 23.84
N LEU A 253 19.32 -13.75 23.07
CA LEU A 253 19.50 -15.20 23.27
C LEU A 253 20.92 -15.71 22.99
N THR A 254 21.75 -14.93 22.28
CA THR A 254 23.16 -15.28 22.00
C THR A 254 24.16 -14.66 22.98
N LYS A 255 23.71 -13.86 23.95
CA LYS A 255 24.58 -13.46 25.06
C LYS A 255 24.88 -14.71 25.89
N PRO A 256 26.17 -15.04 26.16
CA PRO A 256 26.49 -16.16 27.02
C PRO A 256 25.79 -15.93 28.36
N GLY A 257 24.91 -16.86 28.75
CA GLY A 257 24.27 -16.83 30.05
C GLY A 257 25.31 -16.76 31.17
N PRO A 258 24.95 -16.31 32.38
CA PRO A 258 25.87 -16.27 33.49
C PRO A 258 26.55 -17.63 33.60
N SER A 259 27.88 -17.65 33.55
CA SER A 259 28.66 -18.88 33.64
C SER A 259 28.15 -19.69 34.83
N ILE A 260 28.03 -21.01 34.69
CA ILE A 260 27.63 -21.91 35.77
C ILE A 260 28.49 -21.63 37.02
N GLN A 261 29.76 -21.26 36.84
CA GLN A 261 30.62 -20.77 37.93
C GLN A 261 30.09 -19.53 38.63
N SER A 262 29.61 -18.50 37.92
CA SER A 262 29.04 -17.30 38.56
C SER A 262 27.74 -17.60 39.33
N LEU A 263 26.96 -18.60 38.88
CA LEU A 263 25.75 -19.05 39.58
C LEU A 263 26.13 -19.84 40.83
N VAL A 264 27.17 -20.68 40.74
CA VAL A 264 27.73 -21.41 41.89
C VAL A 264 28.35 -20.42 42.89
N ASP A 265 29.15 -19.45 42.46
CA ASP A 265 29.76 -18.44 43.34
C ASP A 265 28.71 -17.56 44.03
N LYS A 266 27.61 -17.26 43.34
CA LYS A 266 26.48 -16.52 43.92
C LYS A 266 25.70 -17.36 44.94
N ALA A 267 25.54 -18.66 44.68
CA ALA A 267 24.91 -19.58 45.62
C ALA A 267 25.80 -19.83 46.85
N VAL A 268 27.11 -20.01 46.64
CA VAL A 268 28.12 -20.23 47.69
C VAL A 268 28.28 -18.97 48.54
N SER A 269 28.37 -17.78 47.95
CA SER A 269 28.44 -16.52 48.72
C SER A 269 27.15 -16.23 49.50
N ALA A 270 25.98 -16.61 48.97
CA ALA A 270 24.71 -16.52 49.71
C ALA A 270 24.63 -17.53 50.86
N ALA A 271 25.18 -18.74 50.69
CA ALA A 271 25.27 -19.74 51.75
C ALA A 271 26.25 -19.31 52.84
N ILE A 272 27.43 -18.80 52.47
CA ILE A 272 28.44 -18.29 53.40
C ILE A 272 27.90 -17.10 54.20
N LYS A 273 27.15 -16.18 53.58
CA LYS A 273 26.49 -15.07 54.30
C LYS A 273 25.43 -15.56 55.30
N ARG A 274 24.73 -16.65 54.99
CA ARG A 274 23.76 -17.27 55.91
C ARG A 274 24.42 -18.03 57.06
N SER A 275 25.57 -18.66 56.81
CA SER A 275 26.32 -19.37 57.86
C SER A 275 27.21 -18.45 58.70
N ALA A 276 27.60 -17.28 58.19
CA ALA A 276 28.38 -16.29 58.94
C ALA A 276 27.53 -15.45 59.92
N SER A 277 26.20 -15.44 59.77
CA SER A 277 25.29 -14.77 60.70
C SER A 277 24.65 -15.76 61.69
N ALA A 278 25.49 -16.47 62.46
CA ALA A 278 25.05 -17.22 63.63
C ALA A 278 25.49 -16.47 64.90
N SER A 279 24.71 -15.47 65.31
CA SER A 279 24.77 -14.91 66.66
C SER A 279 23.38 -14.36 67.05
N PRO A 280 22.83 -14.72 68.21
CA PRO A 280 21.43 -14.46 68.56
C PRO A 280 21.27 -13.11 69.24
N LYS A 281 20.27 -12.30 68.86
CA LYS A 281 19.77 -11.22 69.74
C LYS A 281 18.35 -10.75 69.41
N LYS A 282 17.46 -11.07 70.37
CA LYS A 282 16.30 -10.35 70.93
C LYS A 282 15.36 -9.55 70.00
N ARG A 283 14.08 -9.96 70.06
CA ARG A 283 12.88 -9.18 69.71
C ARG A 283 12.81 -7.86 70.52
N PRO A 284 12.20 -6.80 69.97
CA PRO A 284 10.83 -6.44 70.36
C PRO A 284 9.97 -6.11 69.14
N ASN A 285 8.83 -6.79 68.95
CA ASN A 285 7.50 -6.35 69.37
C ASN A 285 7.10 -4.96 68.85
N THR A 286 6.42 -4.93 67.69
CA THR A 286 5.32 -3.99 67.44
C THR A 286 4.37 -4.54 66.38
N ARG A 287 3.19 -4.91 66.89
CA ARG A 287 1.86 -4.69 66.33
C ARG A 287 1.50 -5.32 64.97
N SER A 288 0.74 -6.39 65.13
CA SER A 288 -0.19 -7.01 64.18
C SER A 288 -1.10 -6.01 63.47
N GLN A 289 -1.16 -6.13 62.14
CA GLN A 289 -2.46 -6.18 61.45
C GLN A 289 -2.51 -7.44 60.59
N THR A 290 -3.41 -8.31 61.02
CA THR A 290 -3.91 -9.50 60.36
C THR A 290 -4.59 -9.13 59.05
N LYS A 291 -4.26 -9.82 57.95
CA LYS A 291 -5.29 -10.26 56.98
C LYS A 291 -4.74 -11.35 56.02
N LYS A 292 -5.27 -12.55 56.29
CA LYS A 292 -5.66 -13.63 55.36
C LYS A 292 -4.65 -14.12 54.32
N ALA A 293 -4.17 -15.33 54.59
CA ALA A 293 -3.82 -16.31 53.58
C ALA A 293 -4.96 -16.48 52.56
N SER A 294 -4.62 -16.42 51.27
CA SER A 294 -5.40 -17.04 50.21
C SER A 294 -4.48 -18.03 49.49
N THR A 295 -4.71 -19.29 49.77
CA THR A 295 -4.45 -20.41 48.87
C THR A 295 -4.86 -19.99 47.46
N ARG A 296 -3.95 -20.08 46.49
CA ARG A 296 -4.31 -20.00 45.06
C ARG A 296 -3.88 -21.28 44.39
N GLU A 297 -4.90 -22.01 43.97
CA GLU A 297 -4.87 -23.24 43.20
C GLU A 297 -4.01 -23.12 41.92
N PRO A 298 -3.50 -24.25 41.40
CA PRO A 298 -2.87 -24.30 40.09
C PRO A 298 -3.86 -23.82 39.02
N SER A 299 -3.43 -22.83 38.23
CA SER A 299 -4.21 -22.32 37.10
C SER A 299 -4.61 -23.43 36.13
N PRO A 300 -5.86 -23.47 35.65
CA PRO A 300 -6.33 -24.47 34.70
C PRO A 300 -5.58 -24.37 33.36
N PRO A 301 -5.40 -25.49 32.63
CA PRO A 301 -4.71 -25.49 31.35
C PRO A 301 -5.46 -24.60 30.34
N LEU A 302 -4.72 -23.71 29.68
CA LEU A 302 -5.26 -22.83 28.65
C LEU A 302 -5.98 -23.63 27.56
N PRO A 303 -7.11 -23.14 27.01
CA PRO A 303 -7.82 -23.79 25.92
C PRO A 303 -6.91 -23.92 24.70
N ARG A 304 -6.87 -25.12 24.13
CA ARG A 304 -6.03 -25.48 22.99
C ARG A 304 -6.48 -24.70 21.74
N VAL A 305 -5.85 -23.56 21.48
CA VAL A 305 -6.07 -22.81 20.23
C VAL A 305 -5.51 -23.65 19.07
N PRO A 306 -6.33 -24.06 18.08
CA PRO A 306 -5.83 -24.79 16.92
C PRO A 306 -4.81 -23.93 16.16
N PRO A 307 -3.72 -24.51 15.65
CA PRO A 307 -2.70 -23.75 14.94
C PRO A 307 -3.31 -23.03 13.73
N PRO A 308 -2.86 -21.81 13.40
CA PRO A 308 -3.38 -21.06 12.26
C PRO A 308 -3.31 -21.90 10.99
N ALA A 309 -4.38 -21.91 10.19
CA ALA A 309 -4.62 -22.82 9.05
C ALA A 309 -3.42 -23.00 8.10
N ARG A 310 -2.52 -22.01 8.04
CA ARG A 310 -1.29 -22.05 7.24
C ARG A 310 -0.25 -23.07 7.73
N LYS A 311 -0.14 -23.33 9.04
CA LYS A 311 0.78 -24.35 9.61
C LYS A 311 0.22 -25.76 9.50
N ALA A 312 -1.11 -25.93 9.58
CA ALA A 312 -1.78 -27.22 9.34
C ALA A 312 -1.66 -27.66 7.87
N ARG A 313 -1.81 -26.72 6.92
CA ARG A 313 -1.70 -26.99 5.48
C ARG A 313 -0.27 -27.34 5.04
N ALA A 314 0.75 -26.82 5.72
CA ALA A 314 2.16 -27.15 5.46
C ALA A 314 2.51 -28.58 5.92
N LYS A 315 1.98 -29.04 7.06
CA LYS A 315 2.16 -30.42 7.55
C LYS A 315 1.37 -31.44 6.72
N ALA A 316 0.18 -31.09 6.23
CA ALA A 316 -0.59 -31.95 5.32
C ALA A 316 0.12 -32.13 3.96
N LYS A 317 0.75 -31.08 3.41
CA LYS A 317 1.50 -31.17 2.15
C LYS A 317 2.80 -31.98 2.26
N SER A 318 3.44 -32.05 3.44
CA SER A 318 4.62 -32.90 3.64
C SER A 318 4.30 -34.39 3.86
N ALA A 319 3.07 -34.70 4.26
CA ALA A 319 2.60 -36.07 4.47
C ALA A 319 2.27 -36.78 3.14
N TYR A 320 1.81 -36.05 2.11
CA TYR A 320 1.43 -36.60 0.79
C TYR A 320 2.50 -36.41 -0.30
N ALA A 321 3.68 -35.88 0.03
CA ALA A 321 4.76 -35.73 -0.95
C ALA A 321 5.42 -37.08 -1.23
N THR A 322 5.41 -37.50 -2.50
CA THR A 322 6.11 -38.70 -3.00
C THR A 322 7.63 -38.61 -2.72
N PRO A 323 8.31 -39.75 -2.53
CA PRO A 323 9.73 -39.79 -2.13
C PRO A 323 10.66 -39.00 -3.05
N ALA A 324 10.33 -38.87 -4.34
CA ALA A 324 11.07 -38.05 -5.31
C ALA A 324 11.08 -36.55 -4.95
N VAL A 325 9.99 -36.01 -4.40
CA VAL A 325 9.88 -34.58 -4.03
C VAL A 325 10.63 -34.30 -2.72
N LYS A 326 10.70 -35.28 -1.80
CA LYS A 326 11.51 -35.18 -0.57
C LYS A 326 13.01 -35.23 -0.89
N ALA A 327 13.44 -36.04 -1.86
CA ALA A 327 14.83 -36.11 -2.31
C ALA A 327 15.30 -34.80 -2.98
N ALA A 328 14.47 -34.19 -3.84
CA ALA A 328 14.79 -32.92 -4.48
C ALA A 328 14.94 -31.75 -3.48
N GLN A 329 14.11 -31.72 -2.43
CA GLN A 329 14.21 -30.69 -1.37
C GLN A 329 15.41 -30.90 -0.43
N ALA A 330 15.84 -32.15 -0.22
CA ALA A 330 17.06 -32.46 0.53
C ALA A 330 18.33 -32.07 -0.26
N ALA A 331 18.36 -32.33 -1.57
CA ALA A 331 19.46 -31.94 -2.45
C ALA A 331 19.63 -30.41 -2.54
N ALA A 332 18.53 -29.66 -2.64
CA ALA A 332 18.55 -28.20 -2.67
C ALA A 332 19.03 -27.57 -1.34
N LYS A 333 18.80 -28.24 -0.20
CA LYS A 333 19.34 -27.80 1.10
C LYS A 333 20.81 -28.15 1.28
N LYS A 334 21.30 -29.25 0.70
CA LYS A 334 22.73 -29.62 0.75
C LYS A 334 23.58 -28.67 -0.11
N ALA A 335 23.10 -28.30 -1.30
CA ALA A 335 23.77 -27.34 -2.19
C ALA A 335 23.93 -25.92 -1.60
N LYS A 336 23.11 -25.55 -0.61
CA LYS A 336 23.18 -24.24 0.05
C LYS A 336 24.10 -24.21 1.29
N LYS A 337 24.60 -25.37 1.75
CA LYS A 337 25.44 -25.48 2.95
C LYS A 337 26.95 -25.53 2.66
N ASP A 338 27.36 -25.80 1.40
CA ASP A 338 28.78 -25.96 1.02
C ASP A 338 29.46 -24.71 0.43
N LYS A 339 28.77 -23.57 0.30
CA LYS A 339 29.42 -22.29 -0.06
C LYS A 339 29.71 -21.46 1.18
N GLY A 340 30.84 -21.75 1.84
CA GLY A 340 31.54 -20.78 2.68
C GLY A 340 31.88 -21.22 4.09
N LYS A 341 32.83 -22.16 4.25
CA LYS A 341 33.68 -22.27 5.45
C LYS A 341 35.05 -22.87 5.10
N GLY A 342 36.11 -22.09 5.33
CA GLY A 342 37.53 -22.50 5.32
C GLY A 342 38.35 -21.75 4.25
N LYS A 343 39.53 -21.19 4.51
CA LYS A 343 40.42 -21.19 5.68
C LYS A 343 41.43 -20.03 5.50
N ALA A 344 41.86 -19.44 6.61
CA ALA A 344 43.06 -18.60 6.70
C ALA A 344 44.33 -19.44 6.89
N ARG A 345 45.50 -18.78 6.78
CA ARG A 345 46.92 -19.21 6.88
C ARG A 345 47.57 -19.34 5.49
N GLU A 346 48.72 -18.73 5.18
CA GLU A 346 49.81 -18.10 5.96
C GLU A 346 50.12 -16.67 5.49
#